data_AF-A0A7C6QT69-F1
#
_entry.id   AF-A0A7C6QT69-F1
#
_cell.length_a   1.000
_cell.length_b   1.000
_cell.length_c   1.000
_cell.angle_alpha   90.00
_cell.angle_beta   90.00
_cell.angle_gamma   90.00
#
_symmetry.space_group_name_H-M   'P 1'
#
loop_
_entity.id
_entity.type
_entity.pdbx_description
1 polymer ?
#
loop_
_entity_poly.entity_id
_entity_poly.type
_entity_poly.pdbx_seq_one_letter_code
_entity_poly.pdbx_strand_id
1 'polypeptide(L)'
;MQLTFLDTLLKKRGLINVSCGVDINKIFARALDPIHIGAGGYRLGRVDNTIVRDPVTDVPKIPGTSFAGVVKEFYTLYLTEKDGSKDKSYEENRKCAEERVKQIFGDENRKGKLRFYDGQI
;
A
#
# COMPACT_ATOMS: atom_id res chain seq x y z
N MET A 1 24.93 -31.99 -10.48
CA MET A 1 25.05 -32.40 -9.06
C MET A 1 25.79 -31.38 -8.17
N GLN A 2 26.23 -30.23 -8.69
CA GLN A 2 26.97 -29.21 -7.91
C GLN A 2 26.13 -28.00 -7.44
N LEU A 3 24.96 -27.72 -8.01
CA LEU A 3 24.16 -26.53 -7.61
C LEU A 3 23.38 -26.71 -6.30
N THR A 4 22.94 -27.93 -5.95
CA THR A 4 22.12 -28.15 -4.74
C THR A 4 22.90 -27.96 -3.43
N PHE A 5 24.22 -28.16 -3.45
CA PHE A 5 25.05 -28.05 -2.25
C PHE A 5 25.29 -26.59 -1.85
N LEU A 6 25.45 -25.69 -2.82
CA LEU A 6 25.67 -24.26 -2.58
C LEU A 6 24.40 -23.59 -2.02
N ASP A 7 23.23 -23.96 -2.56
CA ASP A 7 21.93 -23.47 -2.09
C ASP A 7 21.61 -23.91 -0.65
N THR A 8 21.96 -25.15 -0.31
CA THR A 8 21.78 -25.69 1.05
C THR A 8 22.73 -25.01 2.06
N LEU A 9 23.93 -24.63 1.61
CA LEU A 9 24.96 -24.03 2.45
C LEU A 9 24.71 -22.53 2.70
N LEU A 10 24.09 -21.83 1.74
CA LEU A 10 23.61 -20.45 1.91
C LEU A 10 22.36 -20.37 2.81
N LYS A 11 21.48 -21.39 2.75
CA LYS A 11 20.29 -21.49 3.61
C LYS A 11 20.64 -21.76 5.09
N LYS A 12 21.68 -22.56 5.35
CA LYS A 12 22.20 -22.82 6.72
C LYS A 12 22.92 -21.62 7.35
N ARG A 13 23.42 -20.69 6.54
CA ARG A 13 24.15 -19.49 7.00
C ARG A 13 23.28 -18.25 7.18
N GLY A 14 21.97 -18.33 6.93
CA GLY A 14 21.05 -17.19 7.10
C GLY A 14 21.30 -16.01 6.16
N LEU A 15 22.18 -16.17 5.15
CA LEU A 15 22.63 -15.09 4.26
C LEU A 15 21.68 -14.84 3.09
N ILE A 16 20.75 -15.76 2.83
CA ILE A 16 19.69 -15.57 1.85
C ILE A 16 18.39 -16.15 2.42
N ASN A 17 17.53 -15.29 2.95
CA ASN A 17 16.10 -15.59 3.01
C ASN A 17 15.58 -15.48 1.59
N VAL A 18 15.68 -16.56 0.80
CA VAL A 18 14.72 -16.75 -0.29
C VAL A 18 13.43 -17.23 0.36
N SER A 19 12.80 -16.33 1.13
CA SER A 19 11.35 -16.37 1.22
C SER A 19 10.88 -15.95 -0.17
N CYS A 20 10.65 -16.93 -1.04
CA CYS A 20 9.58 -16.79 -2.03
C CYS A 20 8.26 -16.81 -1.24
N GLY A 21 8.08 -15.81 -0.40
CA GLY A 21 7.06 -15.69 0.63
C GLY A 21 6.76 -14.22 0.78
N VAL A 22 5.47 -13.89 0.76
CA VAL A 22 5.02 -12.52 1.00
C VAL A 22 5.28 -12.23 2.47
N ASP A 23 6.11 -11.22 2.76
CA ASP A 23 6.30 -10.74 4.12
C ASP A 23 5.04 -10.00 4.56
N ILE A 24 4.23 -10.62 5.43
CA ILE A 24 2.98 -10.04 5.92
C ILE A 24 3.29 -9.13 7.11
N ASN A 25 3.23 -7.83 6.88
CA ASN A 25 3.31 -6.83 7.95
C ASN A 25 1.90 -6.47 8.44
N LYS A 26 1.59 -6.84 9.68
CA LYS A 26 0.35 -6.43 10.35
C LYS A 26 0.57 -5.12 11.09
N ILE A 27 -0.30 -4.14 10.84
CA ILE A 27 -0.25 -2.81 11.46
C ILE A 27 -1.51 -2.63 12.29
N PHE A 28 -1.34 -2.17 13.53
CA PHE A 28 -2.43 -1.71 14.37
C PHE A 28 -2.39 -0.19 14.41
N ALA A 29 -3.54 0.44 14.17
CA ALA A 29 -3.67 1.88 14.18
C ALA A 29 -4.90 2.26 15.02
N ARG A 30 -4.82 3.42 15.66
CA ARG A 30 -5.91 4.02 16.42
C ARG A 30 -6.22 5.38 15.82
N ALA A 31 -7.50 5.60 15.51
CA ALA A 31 -7.97 6.91 15.11
C ALA A 31 -7.88 7.88 16.29
N LEU A 32 -7.23 9.03 16.09
CA LEU A 32 -7.25 10.13 17.06
C LEU A 32 -8.53 10.96 16.92
N ASP A 33 -8.96 11.15 15.67
CA ASP A 33 -10.16 11.90 15.29
C ASP A 33 -11.18 10.99 14.60
N PRO A 34 -12.47 11.40 14.52
CA PRO A 34 -13.48 10.66 13.76
C PRO A 34 -13.09 10.48 12.29
N ILE A 35 -13.18 9.24 11.78
CA ILE A 35 -12.85 8.90 10.40
C ILE A 35 -14.14 8.65 9.63
N HIS A 36 -14.24 9.22 8.43
CA HIS A 36 -15.32 8.95 7.48
C HIS A 36 -14.76 8.36 6.18
N ILE A 37 -15.12 7.11 5.88
CA ILE A 37 -14.83 6.46 4.60
C ILE A 37 -16.15 6.16 3.91
N GLY A 38 -16.46 6.88 2.84
CA GLY A 38 -17.74 6.75 2.15
C GLY A 38 -17.93 5.39 1.49
N ALA A 39 -19.11 4.80 1.67
CA ALA A 39 -19.52 3.54 1.05
C ALA A 39 -19.91 3.64 -0.44
N GLY A 40 -19.78 4.82 -1.05
CA GLY A 40 -20.00 5.04 -2.48
C GLY A 40 -21.41 4.68 -2.93
N GLY A 41 -22.40 5.56 -2.70
CA GLY A 41 -23.77 5.41 -3.21
C GLY A 41 -24.57 4.19 -2.70
N TYR A 42 -23.93 3.24 -2.04
CA TYR A 42 -24.52 2.01 -1.55
C TYR A 42 -25.29 2.29 -0.26
N ARG A 43 -26.59 2.52 -0.40
CA ARG A 43 -27.51 2.88 0.69
C ARG A 43 -28.18 1.65 1.29
N LEU A 44 -27.43 0.87 2.06
CA LEU A 44 -28.01 -0.17 2.92
C LEU A 44 -28.51 0.37 4.27
N GLY A 45 -28.17 1.61 4.63
CA GLY A 45 -28.53 2.22 5.92
C GLY A 45 -29.51 3.39 5.82
N ARG A 46 -30.07 3.80 6.96
CA ARG A 46 -30.94 5.00 7.09
C ARG A 46 -30.19 6.34 7.02
N VAL A 47 -28.87 6.32 7.19
CA VAL A 47 -28.03 7.52 7.21
C VAL A 47 -27.65 7.90 5.78
N ASP A 48 -27.71 9.20 5.44
CA ASP A 48 -27.46 9.68 4.08
C ASP A 48 -26.04 9.35 3.58
N ASN A 49 -25.03 9.55 4.44
CA ASN A 49 -23.62 9.28 4.15
C ASN A 49 -23.11 8.16 5.05
N THR A 50 -23.32 6.92 4.62
CA THR A 50 -22.85 5.73 5.33
C THR A 50 -21.33 5.54 5.18
N ILE A 51 -20.74 4.95 6.21
CA ILE A 51 -19.35 4.47 6.16
C ILE A 51 -19.28 3.07 5.53
N VAL A 52 -18.12 2.70 4.99
CA VAL A 52 -17.91 1.34 4.46
C VAL A 52 -18.01 0.30 5.58
N ARG A 53 -18.78 -0.76 5.31
CA ARG A 53 -18.97 -1.91 6.19
C ARG A 53 -18.81 -3.20 5.41
N ASP A 54 -18.48 -4.27 6.11
CA ASP A 54 -18.56 -5.62 5.55
C ASP A 54 -20.04 -5.97 5.31
N PRO A 55 -20.46 -6.32 4.08
CA PRO A 55 -21.85 -6.62 3.77
C PRO A 55 -22.41 -7.83 4.52
N VAL A 56 -21.56 -8.74 5.00
CA VAL A 56 -22.00 -9.94 5.72
C VAL A 56 -22.14 -9.68 7.22
N THR A 57 -21.20 -8.96 7.82
CA THR A 57 -21.12 -8.78 9.28
C THR A 57 -21.63 -7.42 9.77
N ASP A 58 -21.87 -6.46 8.87
CA ASP A 58 -22.20 -5.05 9.16
C ASP A 58 -21.14 -4.31 10.02
N VAL A 59 -19.95 -4.90 10.17
CA VAL A 59 -18.84 -4.28 10.91
C VAL A 59 -18.15 -3.24 10.02
N PRO A 60 -17.87 -2.03 10.54
CA PRO A 60 -17.07 -1.03 9.83
C PRO A 60 -15.70 -1.58 9.43
N LYS A 61 -15.30 -1.30 8.19
CA LYS A 61 -13.98 -1.69 7.68
C LYS A 61 -13.30 -0.55 6.96
N ILE A 62 -11.97 -0.56 6.97
CA ILE A 62 -11.13 0.35 6.22
C ILE A 62 -10.71 -0.36 4.93
N PRO A 63 -11.18 0.06 3.74
CA PRO A 63 -10.78 -0.56 2.50
C PRO A 63 -9.27 -0.41 2.25
N GLY A 64 -8.62 -1.51 1.88
CA GLY A 64 -7.21 -1.51 1.51
C GLY A 64 -6.93 -0.61 0.30
N THR A 65 -7.93 -0.43 -0.58
CA THR A 65 -7.86 0.48 -1.73
C THR A 65 -7.83 1.95 -1.33
N SER A 66 -8.68 2.36 -0.39
CA SER A 66 -8.68 3.72 0.15
C SER A 66 -7.36 4.04 0.83
N PHE A 67 -6.85 3.10 1.64
CA PHE A 67 -5.57 3.26 2.30
C PHE A 67 -4.40 3.31 1.30
N ALA A 68 -4.40 2.42 0.29
CA ALA A 68 -3.40 2.41 -0.77
C ALA A 68 -3.34 3.75 -1.51
N GLY A 69 -4.49 4.37 -1.81
CA GLY A 69 -4.56 5.67 -2.47
C GLY A 69 -3.94 6.80 -1.64
N VAL A 70 -4.29 6.87 -0.36
CA VAL A 70 -3.75 7.88 0.57
C VAL A 70 -2.24 7.72 0.74
N VAL A 71 -1.77 6.50 0.99
CA VAL A 71 -0.34 6.22 1.16
C VAL A 71 0.44 6.49 -0.12
N LYS A 72 -0.13 6.15 -1.28
CA LYS A 72 0.47 6.43 -2.60
C LYS A 72 0.67 7.92 -2.79
N GLU A 73 -0.35 8.75 -2.56
CA GLU A 73 -0.25 10.20 -2.74
C GLU A 73 0.72 10.82 -1.73
N PHE A 74 0.63 10.42 -0.45
CA PHE A 74 1.55 10.88 0.57
C PHE A 74 3.02 10.56 0.21
N TYR A 75 3.28 9.35 -0.28
CA TYR A 75 4.61 8.94 -0.70
C TYR A 75 5.09 9.71 -1.94
N THR A 76 4.21 10.00 -2.89
CA THR A 76 4.53 10.85 -4.05
C THR A 76 4.94 12.25 -3.61
N LEU A 77 4.20 12.88 -2.69
CA LEU A 77 4.51 14.20 -2.15
C LEU A 77 5.86 14.18 -1.41
N TYR A 78 6.07 13.19 -0.54
CA TYR A 78 7.33 13.01 0.18
C TYR A 78 8.53 12.90 -0.77
N LEU A 79 8.43 12.11 -1.83
CA LEU A 79 9.50 11.98 -2.83
C LEU A 79 9.69 13.26 -3.64
N THR A 80 8.60 13.95 -3.97
CA THR A 80 8.65 15.21 -4.72
C THR A 80 9.44 16.27 -3.95
N GLU A 81 9.23 16.36 -2.63
CA GLU A 81 9.96 17.28 -1.76
C GLU A 81 11.41 16.85 -1.50
N LYS A 82 11.64 15.55 -1.30
CA LYS A 82 12.96 15.03 -0.92
C LYS A 82 13.94 14.94 -2.08
N ASP A 83 13.49 14.42 -3.23
CA ASP A 83 14.32 14.23 -4.43
C ASP A 83 14.23 15.41 -5.39
N GLY A 84 13.35 16.38 -5.10
CA GLY A 84 13.14 17.57 -5.92
C GLY A 84 14.40 18.43 -6.02
N SER A 85 14.80 18.75 -7.24
CA SER A 85 15.86 19.72 -7.49
C SER A 85 15.26 21.12 -7.51
N LYS A 86 15.93 22.11 -6.89
CA LYS A 86 15.49 23.52 -6.92
C LYS A 86 15.48 24.12 -8.33
N ASP A 87 16.26 23.52 -9.23
CA ASP A 87 16.40 23.99 -10.61
C ASP A 87 15.26 23.53 -11.53
N LYS A 88 14.42 22.60 -11.08
CA LYS A 88 13.33 22.00 -11.87
C LYS A 88 11.97 22.50 -11.40
N SER A 89 10.99 22.50 -12.32
CA SER A 89 9.60 22.84 -11.95
C SER A 89 9.01 21.80 -11.00
N TYR A 90 8.01 22.22 -10.22
CA TYR A 90 7.27 21.32 -9.32
C TYR A 90 6.67 20.13 -10.09
N GLU A 91 6.10 20.37 -11.27
CA GLU A 91 5.51 19.35 -12.14
C GLU A 91 6.55 18.33 -12.62
N GLU A 92 7.77 18.78 -12.93
CA GLU A 92 8.85 17.90 -13.36
C GLU A 92 9.34 17.01 -12.22
N ASN A 93 9.49 17.60 -11.03
CA ASN A 93 9.86 16.86 -9.82
C ASN A 93 8.78 15.83 -9.46
N ARG A 94 7.49 16.21 -9.57
CA ARG A 94 6.36 15.30 -9.33
C ARG A 94 6.35 14.14 -10.33
N LYS A 95 6.59 14.39 -11.62
CA LYS A 95 6.68 13.34 -12.64
C LYS A 95 7.80 12.36 -12.35
N CYS A 96 8.98 12.83 -11.93
CA CYS A 96 10.07 11.96 -11.50
C CYS A 96 9.72 11.11 -10.27
N ALA A 97 9.00 11.69 -9.29
CA ALA A 97 8.52 10.96 -8.12
C ALA A 97 7.49 9.88 -8.50
N GLU A 98 6.53 10.21 -9.38
CA GLU A 98 5.50 9.28 -9.85
C GLU A 98 6.10 8.03 -10.51
N GLU A 99 7.17 8.18 -11.30
CA GLU A 99 7.87 7.03 -11.89
C GLU A 99 8.47 6.10 -10.84
N ARG A 100 8.99 6.64 -9.72
CA ARG A 100 9.45 5.81 -8.59
C ARG A 100 8.28 5.15 -7.86
N VAL A 101 7.17 5.87 -7.67
CA VAL A 101 5.96 5.35 -7.02
C VAL A 101 5.36 4.18 -7.82
N LYS A 102 5.32 4.27 -9.17
CA LYS A 102 4.86 3.18 -10.05
C LYS A 102 5.64 1.88 -9.86
N GLN A 103 6.93 1.95 -9.52
CA GLN A 103 7.73 0.73 -9.25
C GLN A 103 7.29 -0.01 -7.98
N ILE A 104 6.69 0.71 -7.01
CA ILE A 104 6.27 0.16 -5.72
C ILE A 104 4.79 -0.22 -5.74
N PHE A 105 3.92 0.69 -6.17
CA PHE A 105 2.46 0.52 -6.17
C PHE A 105 1.93 -0.16 -7.44
N GLY A 106 2.72 -0.14 -8.51
CA GLY A 106 2.32 -0.65 -9.82
C GLY A 106 1.76 0.42 -10.74
N ASP A 107 1.50 -0.02 -11.96
CA ASP A 107 0.92 0.74 -13.06
C ASP A 107 -0.08 -0.17 -13.79
N GLU A 108 -0.81 0.34 -14.79
CA GLU A 108 -1.79 -0.44 -15.56
C GLU A 108 -1.20 -1.72 -16.17
N ASN A 109 0.08 -1.66 -16.57
CA ASN A 109 0.79 -2.77 -17.20
C ASN A 109 1.55 -3.67 -16.21
N ARG A 110 1.75 -3.23 -14.96
CA ARG A 110 2.65 -3.91 -14.01
C ARG A 110 2.09 -3.89 -12.59
N LYS A 111 1.98 -5.07 -11.98
CA LYS A 111 1.60 -5.19 -10.56
C LYS A 111 2.66 -4.59 -9.64
N GLY A 112 2.20 -3.86 -8.62
CA GLY A 112 3.06 -3.34 -7.55
C GLY A 112 3.70 -4.44 -6.70
N LYS A 113 4.76 -4.05 -5.99
CA LYS A 113 5.42 -4.88 -4.97
C LYS A 113 4.59 -4.96 -3.68
N LEU A 114 3.84 -3.89 -3.36
CA LEU A 114 2.99 -3.83 -2.17
C LEU A 114 1.56 -4.31 -2.48
N ARG A 115 0.98 -5.03 -1.53
CA ARG A 115 -0.44 -5.40 -1.53
C ARG A 115 -1.07 -4.93 -0.25
N PHE A 116 -2.15 -4.17 -0.38
CA PHE A 116 -2.93 -3.68 0.74
C PHE A 116 -4.15 -4.57 0.95
N TYR A 117 -4.43 -4.89 2.20
CA TYR A 117 -5.58 -5.66 2.62
C TYR A 117 -6.53 -4.76 3.41
N ASP A 118 -7.81 -5.12 3.43
CA ASP A 118 -8.81 -4.40 4.22
C ASP A 118 -8.48 -4.48 5.72
N GLY A 119 -8.55 -3.34 6.38
CA GLY A 119 -8.46 -3.24 7.84
C GLY A 119 -9.82 -3.53 8.46
N GLN A 120 -9.86 -4.50 9.35
CA GLN A 120 -11.04 -4.79 10.17
C GLN A 120 -10.91 -4.06 11.51
N ILE A 121 -12.04 -3.53 12.00
CA ILE A 121 -12.16 -2.84 13.30
C ILE A 121 -12.67 -3.83 14.35
#